data_AF-A0A7J4R054-F1
#
_entry.id   AF-A0A7J4R054-F1
#
_cell.length_a   1.000
_cell.length_b   1.000
_cell.length_c   1.000
_cell.angle_alpha   90.00
_cell.angle_beta   90.00
_cell.angle_gamma   90.00
#
_symmetry.space_group_name_H-M   'P 1'
#
loop_
_entity.id
_entity.type
_entity.pdbx_description
1 polymer ?
#
loop_
_entity_poly.entity_id
_entity_poly.type
_entity_poly.pdbx_seq_one_letter_code
_entity_poly.pdbx_strand_id
1 'polypeptide(L)'
;MMHQFGAFDLYPVHDSGYSGSWKGIGVWDIMASGNWNGGGDSPSLPTGPTMAAVGHDATQEVVLAWPENAASPCIGPTISIDSRAQGGDRVRIQISPTENVWIEKRTQSGYDESLPGEGILVLLEDWAAGDSAHNAMNIDQRRPYLQTIEADGNQEQLKGINDGVASDLFQPGDEFGEQGILIRDHDGVLVPWHARIVENQGQWEIEFHSMNCSPTLDIELDNFGYTLLQEEFFEMEVLENRNGDSCWGTLNGTDGRSIAFANNTNAASKQVGAFSSIGMIDSTATFSGHIQCGNDVFDIKTTVTTVGTIPLGE
;
A
#
# COMPACT_ATOMS: atom_id res chain seq x y z
N MET A 1 -27.39 1.22 -3.96
CA MET A 1 -27.56 1.13 -5.44
C MET A 1 -26.25 0.73 -6.12
N MET A 2 -25.09 1.29 -5.75
CA MET A 2 -23.80 0.97 -6.37
C MET A 2 -23.39 -0.51 -6.32
N HIS A 3 -23.78 -1.27 -5.30
CA HIS A 3 -23.58 -2.74 -5.30
C HIS A 3 -24.17 -3.44 -6.52
N GLN A 4 -25.29 -2.95 -7.06
CA GLN A 4 -25.90 -3.52 -8.27
C GLN A 4 -25.03 -3.35 -9.53
N PHE A 5 -24.06 -2.45 -9.46
CA PHE A 5 -23.09 -2.20 -10.52
C PHE A 5 -21.72 -2.86 -10.23
N GLY A 6 -21.57 -3.59 -9.11
CA GLY A 6 -20.33 -4.30 -8.76
C GLY A 6 -19.44 -3.63 -7.71
N ALA A 7 -19.89 -2.53 -7.10
CA ALA A 7 -19.14 -1.90 -6.01
C ALA A 7 -19.17 -2.76 -4.74
N PHE A 8 -18.03 -2.83 -4.04
CA PHE A 8 -17.90 -3.58 -2.80
C PHE A 8 -18.28 -2.76 -1.57
N ASP A 9 -18.65 -3.42 -0.47
CA ASP A 9 -18.64 -2.77 0.85
C ASP A 9 -17.19 -2.53 1.29
N LEU A 10 -16.87 -1.29 1.64
CA LEU A 10 -15.52 -0.87 2.02
C LEU A 10 -15.36 -0.64 3.53
N TYR A 11 -16.42 -0.82 4.30
CA TYR A 11 -16.37 -0.95 5.77
C TYR A 11 -16.35 -2.44 6.15
N PRO A 12 -15.89 -2.80 7.36
CA PRO A 12 -15.93 -4.19 7.82
C PRO A 12 -17.38 -4.68 7.95
N VAL A 13 -17.80 -5.55 7.03
CA VAL A 13 -19.14 -6.15 6.98
C VAL A 13 -19.19 -7.39 7.88
N HIS A 14 -20.24 -7.48 8.69
CA HIS A 14 -20.78 -8.66 9.38
C HIS A 14 -19.81 -9.84 9.67
N ASP A 15 -18.85 -9.64 10.56
CA ASP A 15 -18.51 -10.70 11.51
C ASP A 15 -19.16 -10.36 12.85
N SER A 16 -20.02 -11.27 13.34
CA SER A 16 -20.57 -11.17 14.70
C SER A 16 -19.50 -11.14 15.80
N GLY A 17 -18.25 -11.48 15.46
CA GLY A 17 -17.06 -11.32 16.29
C GLY A 17 -16.27 -10.02 16.09
N TYR A 18 -16.55 -9.22 15.06
CA TYR A 18 -15.83 -7.96 14.83
C TYR A 18 -16.37 -6.86 15.75
N SER A 19 -15.64 -6.58 16.83
CA SER A 19 -15.91 -5.48 17.77
C SER A 19 -15.04 -4.24 17.50
N GLY A 20 -14.36 -4.19 16.35
CA GLY A 20 -13.42 -3.12 16.02
C GLY A 20 -14.13 -1.81 15.66
N SER A 21 -13.43 -0.69 15.88
CA SER A 21 -13.94 0.65 15.55
C SER A 21 -13.62 1.08 14.12
N TRP A 22 -12.77 0.35 13.38
CA TRP A 22 -12.39 0.70 12.01
C TRP A 22 -13.61 0.73 11.09
N LYS A 23 -13.67 1.75 10.23
CA LYS A 23 -14.75 1.99 9.27
C LYS A 23 -14.29 1.88 7.82
N GLY A 24 -13.21 1.14 7.57
CA GLY A 24 -12.61 1.09 6.24
C GLY A 24 -11.91 2.39 5.89
N ILE A 25 -12.15 2.88 4.69
CA ILE A 25 -11.69 4.21 4.23
C ILE A 25 -12.61 5.37 4.64
N GLY A 26 -13.58 5.10 5.54
CA GLY A 26 -14.32 6.13 6.25
C GLY A 26 -15.11 7.09 5.36
N VAL A 27 -14.98 8.40 5.58
CA VAL A 27 -15.74 9.46 4.91
C VAL A 27 -15.39 9.66 3.45
N TRP A 28 -14.32 9.02 2.96
CA TRP A 28 -13.75 9.26 1.64
C TRP A 28 -14.53 8.58 0.50
N ASP A 29 -15.31 7.52 0.78
CA ASP A 29 -16.08 6.77 -0.22
C ASP A 29 -17.51 6.48 0.25
N ILE A 30 -18.46 6.59 -0.67
CA ILE A 30 -19.88 6.28 -0.46
C ILE A 30 -20.14 4.82 -0.07
N MET A 31 -19.23 3.92 -0.42
CA MET A 31 -19.27 2.50 -0.08
C MET A 31 -18.65 2.20 1.30
N ALA A 32 -18.18 3.25 2.00
CA ALA A 32 -17.75 3.22 3.39
C ALA A 32 -18.68 4.12 4.25
N SER A 33 -18.13 4.95 5.14
CA SER A 33 -18.92 5.90 5.95
C SER A 33 -19.30 7.17 5.19
N GLY A 34 -18.73 7.39 4.00
CA GLY A 34 -19.01 8.55 3.16
C GLY A 34 -20.47 8.66 2.71
N ASN A 35 -21.27 7.59 2.78
CA ASN A 35 -22.72 7.65 2.56
C ASN A 35 -23.48 8.45 3.63
N TRP A 36 -22.90 8.65 4.83
CA TRP A 36 -23.50 9.41 5.92
C TRP A 36 -22.99 10.85 6.02
N ASN A 37 -22.10 11.27 5.12
CA ASN A 37 -21.62 12.64 5.07
C ASN A 37 -22.80 13.62 4.90
N GLY A 38 -22.76 14.73 5.65
CA GLY A 38 -23.87 15.69 5.70
C GLY A 38 -25.19 15.10 6.23
N GLY A 39 -25.15 13.99 6.99
CA GLY A 39 -26.36 13.27 7.41
C GLY A 39 -27.00 12.43 6.29
N GLY A 40 -26.28 12.20 5.19
CA GLY A 40 -26.75 11.52 3.99
C GLY A 40 -27.23 12.46 2.87
N ASP A 41 -27.26 13.77 3.12
CA ASP A 41 -27.67 14.77 2.13
C ASP A 41 -26.56 15.04 1.09
N SER A 42 -25.29 14.91 1.50
CA SER A 42 -24.11 15.12 0.65
C SER A 42 -23.12 13.96 0.81
N PRO A 43 -23.46 12.76 0.28
CA PRO A 43 -22.57 11.62 0.37
C PRO A 43 -21.32 11.85 -0.49
N SER A 44 -20.17 11.35 -0.05
CA SER A 44 -18.92 11.52 -0.81
C SER A 44 -19.01 10.89 -2.20
N LEU A 45 -18.20 11.38 -3.13
CA LEU A 45 -18.00 10.68 -4.40
C LEU A 45 -17.37 9.28 -4.15
N PRO A 46 -17.70 8.29 -5.00
CA PRO A 46 -16.96 7.04 -5.03
C PRO A 46 -15.52 7.27 -5.51
N THR A 47 -14.58 6.60 -4.85
CA THR A 47 -13.15 6.66 -5.13
C THR A 47 -12.78 5.92 -6.42
N GLY A 48 -11.54 6.14 -6.90
CA GLY A 48 -10.82 5.32 -7.89
C GLY A 48 -11.24 3.84 -7.95
N PRO A 49 -10.89 3.03 -6.93
CA PRO A 49 -11.17 1.61 -6.87
C PRO A 49 -12.66 1.28 -7.05
N THR A 50 -13.56 1.98 -6.33
CA THR A 50 -15.01 1.79 -6.42
C THR A 50 -15.51 2.03 -7.85
N MET A 51 -15.01 3.09 -8.49
CA MET A 51 -15.40 3.42 -9.85
C MET A 51 -14.85 2.44 -10.89
N ALA A 52 -13.64 1.91 -10.67
CA ALA A 52 -13.07 0.87 -11.51
C ALA A 52 -13.84 -0.45 -11.38
N ALA A 53 -14.24 -0.83 -10.15
CA ALA A 53 -15.04 -2.02 -9.89
C ALA A 53 -16.40 -1.99 -10.62
N VAL A 54 -17.01 -0.81 -10.78
CA VAL A 54 -18.25 -0.65 -11.54
C VAL A 54 -18.05 -0.40 -13.05
N GLY A 55 -16.80 -0.51 -13.55
CA GLY A 55 -16.47 -0.43 -14.97
C GLY A 55 -16.47 0.98 -15.57
N HIS A 56 -16.09 2.00 -14.80
CA HIS A 56 -16.01 3.39 -15.29
C HIS A 56 -14.60 3.78 -15.76
N ASP A 57 -14.47 4.27 -16.99
CA ASP A 57 -13.20 4.38 -17.74
C ASP A 57 -12.32 5.63 -17.48
N ALA A 58 -12.64 6.48 -16.50
CA ALA A 58 -11.84 7.69 -16.16
C ALA A 58 -10.61 7.41 -15.26
N THR A 59 -9.88 6.33 -15.54
CA THR A 59 -8.66 5.97 -14.81
C THR A 59 -7.47 6.19 -15.73
N GLN A 60 -6.50 6.98 -15.25
CA GLN A 60 -5.23 7.19 -15.92
C GLN A 60 -4.20 6.22 -15.35
N GLU A 61 -3.82 5.22 -16.14
CA GLU A 61 -2.73 4.31 -15.80
C GLU A 61 -1.38 5.01 -15.93
N VAL A 62 -0.53 4.84 -14.93
CA VAL A 62 0.83 5.38 -14.89
C VAL A 62 1.81 4.24 -14.64
N VAL A 63 2.73 4.07 -15.58
CA VAL A 63 3.83 3.12 -15.46
C VAL A 63 5.09 3.89 -15.07
N LEU A 64 5.60 3.63 -13.88
CA LEU A 64 6.82 4.23 -13.35
C LEU A 64 7.99 3.29 -13.58
N ALA A 65 8.49 3.29 -14.81
CA ALA A 65 9.64 2.50 -15.22
C ALA A 65 10.71 3.39 -15.86
N TRP A 66 11.94 3.26 -15.42
CA TRP A 66 13.09 4.01 -15.92
C TRP A 66 14.11 3.07 -16.59
N PRO A 67 14.77 3.51 -17.67
CA PRO A 67 15.84 2.73 -18.30
C PRO A 67 17.02 2.48 -17.34
N GLU A 68 17.68 1.32 -17.45
CA GLU A 68 18.86 0.93 -16.62
C GLU A 68 19.99 1.97 -16.63
N ASN A 69 20.11 2.76 -17.69
CA ASN A 69 21.16 3.78 -17.86
C ASN A 69 20.69 5.21 -17.55
N ALA A 70 19.53 5.37 -16.92
CA ALA A 70 19.04 6.67 -16.51
C ALA A 70 19.93 7.26 -15.40
N ALA A 71 20.14 8.58 -15.46
CA ALA A 71 20.90 9.27 -14.43
C ALA A 71 20.02 9.53 -13.21
N SER A 72 20.47 9.12 -12.03
CA SER A 72 19.83 9.42 -10.76
C SER A 72 20.01 10.91 -10.37
N PRO A 73 18.97 11.59 -9.84
CA PRO A 73 17.61 11.09 -9.63
C PRO A 73 16.84 10.97 -10.95
N CYS A 74 16.12 9.87 -11.09
CA CYS A 74 15.26 9.57 -12.21
C CYS A 74 14.00 10.46 -12.18
N ILE A 75 13.73 11.14 -13.30
CA ILE A 75 12.57 12.02 -13.45
C ILE A 75 11.48 11.26 -14.19
N GLY A 76 10.32 11.12 -13.56
CA GLY A 76 9.12 10.53 -14.13
C GLY A 76 8.20 11.58 -14.78
N PRO A 77 6.97 11.20 -15.14
CA PRO A 77 5.99 12.14 -15.68
C PRO A 77 5.53 13.16 -14.63
N THR A 78 5.10 14.32 -15.12
CA THR A 78 4.30 15.29 -14.34
C THR A 78 2.86 15.19 -14.81
N ILE A 79 1.92 15.01 -13.89
CA ILE A 79 0.49 14.83 -14.20
C ILE A 79 -0.31 15.95 -13.56
N SER A 80 -0.99 16.76 -14.38
CA SER A 80 -1.97 17.72 -13.87
C SER A 80 -3.19 16.99 -13.33
N ILE A 81 -3.67 17.37 -12.16
CA ILE A 81 -4.78 16.70 -11.48
C ILE A 81 -5.89 17.68 -11.09
N ASP A 82 -7.05 17.47 -11.70
CA ASP A 82 -8.26 18.25 -11.45
C ASP A 82 -9.13 17.62 -10.38
N SER A 83 -10.00 18.43 -9.78
CA SER A 83 -10.94 17.94 -8.77
C SER A 83 -11.88 16.88 -9.34
N ARG A 84 -12.11 15.81 -8.58
CA ARG A 84 -13.13 14.79 -8.87
C ARG A 84 -14.54 15.40 -9.01
N ALA A 85 -14.85 16.47 -8.28
CA ALA A 85 -16.12 17.19 -8.40
C ALA A 85 -16.31 17.87 -9.76
N GLN A 86 -15.21 18.09 -10.51
CA GLN A 86 -15.20 18.70 -11.84
C GLN A 86 -14.87 17.69 -12.95
N GLY A 87 -14.86 16.39 -12.62
CA GLY A 87 -14.58 15.32 -13.58
C GLY A 87 -13.10 15.00 -13.77
N GLY A 88 -12.22 15.45 -12.87
CA GLY A 88 -10.78 15.13 -12.93
C GLY A 88 -10.50 13.63 -12.85
N ASP A 89 -9.37 13.22 -13.42
CA ASP A 89 -8.98 11.81 -13.53
C ASP A 89 -8.58 11.19 -12.18
N ARG A 90 -8.57 9.85 -12.14
CA ARG A 90 -8.03 9.06 -11.03
C ARG A 90 -6.77 8.40 -11.54
N VAL A 91 -5.64 8.71 -10.95
CA VAL A 91 -4.36 8.13 -11.34
C VAL A 91 -4.20 6.78 -10.64
N ARG A 92 -3.77 5.75 -11.39
CA ARG A 92 -3.48 4.42 -10.86
C ARG A 92 -2.05 4.01 -11.21
N ILE A 93 -1.32 3.52 -10.21
CA ILE A 93 0.02 2.96 -10.34
C ILE A 93 -0.03 1.56 -9.77
N GLN A 94 0.21 0.56 -10.60
CA GLN A 94 0.37 -0.81 -10.12
C GLN A 94 1.74 -0.95 -9.44
N ILE A 95 1.76 -1.44 -8.20
CA ILE A 95 3.00 -1.60 -7.41
C ILE A 95 3.36 -3.07 -7.18
N SER A 96 2.39 -3.99 -7.29
CA SER A 96 2.58 -5.45 -7.28
C SER A 96 1.53 -6.12 -8.18
N PRO A 97 1.58 -7.45 -8.41
CA PRO A 97 0.58 -8.15 -9.22
C PRO A 97 -0.87 -7.95 -8.76
N THR A 98 -1.10 -7.70 -7.46
CA THR A 98 -2.42 -7.50 -6.87
C THR A 98 -2.64 -6.11 -6.28
N GLU A 99 -1.63 -5.26 -6.22
CA GLU A 99 -1.72 -3.97 -5.54
C GLU A 99 -1.62 -2.76 -6.46
N ASN A 100 -2.42 -1.76 -6.13
CA ASN A 100 -2.47 -0.48 -6.83
C ASN A 100 -2.46 0.69 -5.85
N VAL A 101 -1.64 1.70 -6.14
CA VAL A 101 -1.76 3.02 -5.54
C VAL A 101 -2.70 3.86 -6.40
N TRP A 102 -3.70 4.45 -5.76
CA TRP A 102 -4.67 5.34 -6.39
C TRP A 102 -4.48 6.76 -5.87
N ILE A 103 -4.56 7.74 -6.78
CA ILE A 103 -4.38 9.16 -6.44
C ILE A 103 -5.51 9.96 -7.10
N GLU A 104 -6.23 10.74 -6.30
CA GLU A 104 -7.32 11.61 -6.77
C GLU A 104 -7.42 12.92 -5.99
N LYS A 105 -7.77 14.02 -6.66
CA LYS A 105 -7.99 15.31 -5.99
C LYS A 105 -9.42 15.46 -5.52
N ARG A 106 -9.62 15.68 -4.23
CA ARG A 106 -10.93 15.90 -3.58
C ARG A 106 -11.06 17.36 -3.18
N THR A 107 -12.25 17.94 -3.35
CA THR A 107 -12.55 19.33 -2.98
C THR A 107 -13.91 19.39 -2.34
N GLN A 108 -14.10 20.27 -1.35
CA GLN A 108 -15.38 20.47 -0.65
C GLN A 108 -16.42 21.17 -1.54
N SER A 109 -16.89 20.49 -2.58
CA SER A 109 -17.92 20.97 -3.50
C SER A 109 -18.78 19.84 -4.07
N GLY A 110 -20.04 20.15 -4.37
CA GLY A 110 -20.99 19.16 -4.87
C GLY A 110 -21.21 18.05 -3.84
N TYR A 111 -21.12 16.79 -4.28
CA TYR A 111 -21.26 15.63 -3.40
C TYR A 111 -20.20 15.57 -2.28
N ASP A 112 -19.02 16.13 -2.53
CA ASP A 112 -17.92 16.16 -1.56
C ASP A 112 -17.98 17.36 -0.60
N GLU A 113 -19.03 18.19 -0.61
CA GLU A 113 -19.12 19.42 0.21
C GLU A 113 -18.99 19.19 1.73
N SER A 114 -19.32 17.99 2.21
CA SER A 114 -19.20 17.60 3.62
C SER A 114 -17.92 16.84 3.97
N LEU A 115 -16.97 16.69 3.04
CA LEU A 115 -15.64 16.15 3.37
C LEU A 115 -14.95 17.06 4.41
N PRO A 116 -14.03 16.52 5.23
CA PRO A 116 -13.37 17.31 6.27
C PRO A 116 -12.38 18.36 5.72
N GLY A 117 -11.92 18.20 4.48
CA GLY A 117 -10.99 19.11 3.81
C GLY A 117 -10.88 18.86 2.31
N GLU A 118 -9.96 19.58 1.66
CA GLU A 118 -9.60 19.43 0.25
C GLU A 118 -8.12 19.10 0.09
N GLY A 119 -7.78 18.36 -0.97
CA GLY A 119 -6.41 17.93 -1.23
C GLY A 119 -6.34 16.65 -2.06
N ILE A 120 -5.17 16.03 -2.10
CA ILE A 120 -4.95 14.76 -2.78
C ILE A 120 -5.20 13.60 -1.81
N LEU A 121 -6.16 12.75 -2.16
CA LEU A 121 -6.41 11.49 -1.49
C LEU A 121 -5.55 10.41 -2.15
N VAL A 122 -4.79 9.68 -1.33
CA VAL A 122 -3.98 8.53 -1.77
C VAL A 122 -4.54 7.27 -1.11
N LEU A 123 -4.78 6.23 -1.90
CA LEU A 123 -5.29 4.95 -1.44
C LEU A 123 -4.35 3.83 -1.87
N LEU A 124 -4.26 2.78 -1.05
CA LEU A 124 -3.59 1.53 -1.41
C LEU A 124 -4.64 0.42 -1.47
N GLU A 125 -4.80 -0.15 -2.66
CA GLU A 125 -5.69 -1.28 -2.97
C GLU A 125 -4.87 -2.57 -3.04
N ASP A 126 -5.34 -3.66 -2.44
CA ASP A 126 -4.72 -4.98 -2.48
C ASP A 126 -5.75 -6.10 -2.71
N TRP A 127 -5.70 -6.72 -3.89
CA TRP A 127 -6.59 -7.82 -4.28
C TRP A 127 -6.23 -9.18 -3.65
N ALA A 128 -5.11 -9.30 -2.94
CA ALA A 128 -4.80 -10.47 -2.12
C ALA A 128 -5.59 -10.48 -0.79
N ALA A 129 -6.21 -9.35 -0.44
CA ALA A 129 -7.05 -9.21 0.75
C ALA A 129 -8.55 -9.27 0.44
N GLY A 130 -9.31 -9.64 1.47
CA GLY A 130 -10.77 -9.66 1.44
C GLY A 130 -11.39 -10.84 0.68
N ASP A 131 -12.72 -10.85 0.61
CA ASP A 131 -13.51 -11.85 -0.09
C ASP A 131 -14.58 -11.18 -0.96
N SER A 132 -14.28 -11.05 -2.25
CA SER A 132 -15.17 -10.43 -3.23
C SER A 132 -16.44 -11.25 -3.51
N ALA A 133 -16.42 -12.57 -3.30
CA ALA A 133 -17.59 -13.43 -3.50
C ALA A 133 -18.67 -13.18 -2.44
N HIS A 134 -18.25 -12.78 -1.23
CA HIS A 134 -19.14 -12.47 -0.11
C HIS A 134 -19.25 -10.97 0.20
N ASN A 135 -18.69 -10.10 -0.65
CA ASN A 135 -18.66 -8.65 -0.45
C ASN A 135 -18.03 -8.24 0.90
N ALA A 136 -16.99 -8.97 1.30
CA ALA A 136 -16.31 -8.86 2.58
C ALA A 136 -14.86 -8.41 2.35
N MET A 137 -14.69 -7.25 1.70
CA MET A 137 -13.38 -6.79 1.23
C MET A 137 -12.50 -6.24 2.37
N ASN A 138 -13.04 -5.32 3.18
CA ASN A 138 -12.34 -4.67 4.28
C ASN A 138 -12.68 -5.29 5.66
N ILE A 139 -12.61 -6.62 5.78
CA ILE A 139 -12.95 -7.32 7.02
C ILE A 139 -11.84 -7.36 8.09
N ASP A 140 -10.57 -7.36 7.68
CA ASP A 140 -9.41 -7.37 8.59
C ASP A 140 -8.59 -6.10 8.41
N GLN A 141 -8.57 -5.24 9.43
CA GLN A 141 -7.80 -4.00 9.42
C GLN A 141 -6.28 -4.21 9.31
N ARG A 142 -5.78 -5.43 9.57
CA ARG A 142 -4.36 -5.79 9.43
C ARG A 142 -4.01 -6.18 7.99
N ARG A 143 -5.02 -6.48 7.17
CA ARG A 143 -4.92 -6.90 5.77
C ARG A 143 -6.06 -6.24 4.96
N PRO A 144 -6.07 -4.90 4.88
CA PRO A 144 -7.17 -4.19 4.22
C PRO A 144 -7.11 -4.43 2.71
N TYR A 145 -8.25 -4.71 2.07
CA TYR A 145 -8.37 -4.62 0.61
C TYR A 145 -8.15 -3.18 0.14
N LEU A 146 -8.62 -2.19 0.90
CA LEU A 146 -8.44 -0.79 0.58
C LEU A 146 -8.21 0.02 1.84
N GLN A 147 -7.15 0.82 1.84
CA GLN A 147 -6.79 1.73 2.91
C GLN A 147 -6.43 3.11 2.39
N THR A 148 -6.63 4.14 3.21
CA THR A 148 -6.11 5.49 2.95
C THR A 148 -4.67 5.58 3.44
N ILE A 149 -3.80 6.10 2.58
CA ILE A 149 -2.46 6.55 2.99
C ILE A 149 -2.64 7.96 3.53
N GLU A 150 -2.62 8.12 4.85
CA GLU A 150 -2.83 9.42 5.50
C GLU A 150 -1.58 10.30 5.41
N ALA A 151 -1.72 11.52 4.90
CA ALA A 151 -0.61 12.45 4.69
C ALA A 151 0.12 12.85 5.98
N ASP A 152 -0.52 12.74 7.14
CA ASP A 152 0.09 12.99 8.44
C ASP A 152 0.79 11.75 9.06
N GLY A 153 0.63 10.58 8.45
CA GLY A 153 1.25 9.32 8.86
C GLY A 153 0.74 8.72 10.17
N ASN A 154 -0.37 9.23 10.74
CA ASN A 154 -0.83 8.80 12.06
C ASN A 154 -1.54 7.42 12.05
N GLN A 155 -2.01 6.96 10.89
CA GLN A 155 -2.79 5.72 10.70
C GLN A 155 -4.04 5.67 11.59
N GLU A 156 -4.70 6.80 11.80
CA GLU A 156 -5.85 6.92 12.70
C GLU A 156 -7.07 6.18 12.17
N GLN A 157 -7.31 6.21 10.86
CA GLN A 157 -8.36 5.44 10.23
C GLN A 157 -8.17 3.95 10.45
N LEU A 158 -7.01 3.37 10.10
CA LEU A 158 -6.72 1.94 10.32
C LEU A 158 -6.84 1.52 11.80
N LYS A 159 -6.53 2.43 12.73
CA LYS A 159 -6.69 2.20 14.17
C LYS A 159 -8.13 2.39 14.66
N GLY A 160 -9.04 2.84 13.79
CA GLY A 160 -10.43 3.15 14.09
C GLY A 160 -10.57 4.28 15.10
N ILE A 161 -9.68 5.28 15.05
CA ILE A 161 -9.69 6.47 15.93
C ILE A 161 -10.64 7.53 15.36
N ASN A 162 -10.64 7.71 14.05
CA ASN A 162 -11.54 8.60 13.32
C ASN A 162 -11.93 7.98 11.96
N ASP A 163 -12.88 8.62 11.27
CA ASP A 163 -13.37 8.18 9.96
C ASP A 163 -12.71 8.94 8.79
N GLY A 164 -11.69 9.75 9.06
CA GLY A 164 -11.00 10.62 8.10
C GLY A 164 -11.03 12.08 8.52
N VAL A 165 -9.88 12.75 8.40
CA VAL A 165 -9.67 14.16 8.77
C VAL A 165 -8.96 14.92 7.65
N ALA A 166 -9.00 16.26 7.72
CA ALA A 166 -8.40 17.10 6.70
C ALA A 166 -6.88 16.87 6.53
N SER A 167 -6.18 16.47 7.60
CA SER A 167 -4.74 16.18 7.57
C SER A 167 -4.37 14.86 6.90
N ASP A 168 -5.36 14.04 6.51
CA ASP A 168 -5.09 12.83 5.74
C ASP A 168 -4.82 13.14 4.26
N LEU A 169 -5.23 14.33 3.78
CA LEU A 169 -5.11 14.74 2.39
C LEU A 169 -3.78 15.46 2.13
N PHE A 170 -3.04 14.96 1.14
CA PHE A 170 -1.77 15.56 0.71
C PHE A 170 -1.99 16.92 0.06
N GLN A 171 -1.13 17.88 0.40
CA GLN A 171 -1.14 19.26 -0.06
C GLN A 171 0.10 19.56 -0.92
N PRO A 172 0.12 20.67 -1.69
CA PRO A 172 1.31 21.11 -2.38
C PRO A 172 2.50 21.28 -1.41
N GLY A 173 3.58 20.58 -1.70
CA GLY A 173 4.77 20.46 -0.86
C GLY A 173 4.95 19.09 -0.21
N ASP A 174 3.90 18.28 -0.12
CA ASP A 174 3.98 16.95 0.46
C ASP A 174 4.49 15.90 -0.55
N GLU A 175 5.07 14.83 0.00
CA GLU A 175 5.68 13.72 -0.74
C GLU A 175 5.22 12.37 -0.17
N PHE A 176 5.08 11.38 -1.04
CA PHE A 176 4.81 9.98 -0.66
C PHE A 176 5.45 8.99 -1.63
N GLY A 177 5.66 7.74 -1.18
CA GLY A 177 6.32 6.67 -1.94
C GLY A 177 7.60 6.22 -1.25
N GLU A 178 8.76 6.37 -1.87
CA GLU A 178 10.07 6.07 -1.28
C GLU A 178 10.59 7.21 -0.37
N GLN A 179 9.97 8.39 -0.44
CA GLN A 179 10.23 9.58 0.38
C GLN A 179 8.92 10.14 0.93
N GLY A 180 9.02 10.96 1.99
CA GLY A 180 7.84 11.49 2.69
C GLY A 180 7.05 10.40 3.40
N ILE A 181 5.76 10.27 3.10
CA ILE A 181 4.95 9.15 3.60
C ILE A 181 5.27 7.88 2.83
N LEU A 182 5.91 6.93 3.52
CA LEU A 182 6.41 5.71 2.90
C LEU A 182 5.28 4.78 2.46
N ILE A 183 5.30 4.34 1.20
CA ILE A 183 4.38 3.34 0.66
C ILE A 183 5.13 2.03 0.45
N ARG A 184 4.56 0.95 0.98
CA ARG A 184 5.08 -0.42 0.86
C ARG A 184 3.98 -1.31 0.32
N ASP A 185 4.37 -2.32 -0.44
CA ASP A 185 3.49 -3.42 -0.80
C ASP A 185 3.15 -4.29 0.43
N HIS A 186 2.30 -5.30 0.24
CA HIS A 186 1.87 -6.19 1.31
C HIS A 186 2.97 -7.12 1.85
N ASP A 187 4.08 -7.24 1.12
CA ASP A 187 5.28 -7.99 1.47
C ASP A 187 6.19 -7.18 2.39
N GLY A 188 6.02 -5.85 2.36
CA GLY A 188 6.75 -4.88 3.15
C GLY A 188 7.91 -4.22 2.41
N VAL A 189 8.02 -4.40 1.09
CA VAL A 189 9.04 -3.79 0.23
C VAL A 189 8.62 -2.35 -0.09
N LEU A 190 9.55 -1.41 0.06
CA LEU A 190 9.32 0.00 -0.28
C LEU A 190 9.23 0.17 -1.79
N VAL A 191 8.23 0.92 -2.26
CA VAL A 191 8.13 1.26 -3.69
C VAL A 191 9.38 2.05 -4.14
N PRO A 192 9.88 1.87 -5.39
CA PRO A 192 11.13 2.48 -5.85
C PRO A 192 10.95 3.88 -6.44
N TRP A 193 9.91 4.61 -6.03
CA TRP A 193 9.56 5.91 -6.58
C TRP A 193 8.91 6.79 -5.50
N HIS A 194 8.96 8.10 -5.65
CA HIS A 194 8.13 9.02 -4.88
C HIS A 194 7.38 9.98 -5.78
N ALA A 195 6.24 10.43 -5.29
CA ALA A 195 5.43 11.49 -5.87
C ALA A 195 5.57 12.74 -5.02
N ARG A 196 5.66 13.90 -5.67
CA ARG A 196 5.62 15.21 -5.06
C ARG A 196 4.42 15.99 -5.55
N ILE A 197 3.63 16.52 -4.63
CA ILE A 197 2.50 17.38 -4.98
C ILE A 197 3.00 18.81 -5.12
N VAL A 198 2.71 19.44 -6.26
CA VAL A 198 3.08 20.84 -6.54
C VAL A 198 1.89 21.64 -7.03
N GLU A 199 1.96 22.96 -6.84
CA GLU A 199 1.00 23.90 -7.40
C GLU A 199 1.71 24.84 -8.37
N ASN A 200 1.21 24.92 -9.60
CA ASN A 200 1.71 25.80 -10.63
C ASN A 200 0.58 26.67 -11.18
N GLN A 201 0.57 27.96 -10.80
CA GLN A 201 -0.42 28.94 -11.25
C GLN A 201 -1.88 28.51 -11.01
N GLY A 202 -2.18 27.88 -9.86
CA GLY A 202 -3.51 27.39 -9.51
C GLY A 202 -3.86 26.01 -10.08
N GLN A 203 -2.97 25.37 -10.84
CA GLN A 203 -3.10 23.97 -11.25
C GLN A 203 -2.27 23.08 -10.32
N TRP A 204 -2.86 21.99 -9.85
CA TRP A 204 -2.14 21.02 -9.02
C TRP A 204 -1.55 19.95 -9.94
N GLU A 205 -0.30 19.58 -9.67
CA GLU A 205 0.44 18.59 -10.44
C GLU A 205 1.08 17.57 -9.51
N ILE A 206 1.23 16.34 -10.00
CA ILE A 206 1.95 15.25 -9.34
C ILE A 206 3.23 15.03 -10.14
N GLU A 207 4.39 15.31 -9.53
CA GLU A 207 5.70 15.04 -10.11
C GLU A 207 6.21 13.70 -9.59
N PHE A 208 6.48 12.74 -10.48
CA PHE A 208 7.06 11.46 -10.09
C PHE A 208 8.57 11.45 -10.25
N HIS A 209 9.26 10.84 -9.30
CA HIS A 209 10.70 10.72 -9.25
C HIS A 209 11.12 9.35 -8.71
N SER A 210 12.38 8.99 -8.91
CA SER A 210 13.00 7.83 -8.29
C SER A 210 14.47 8.10 -7.99
N MET A 211 14.93 7.76 -6.79
CA MET A 211 16.34 7.94 -6.41
C MET A 211 17.25 6.89 -7.04
N ASN A 212 16.77 5.65 -7.17
CA ASN A 212 17.56 4.54 -7.69
C ASN A 212 17.07 4.04 -9.06
N CYS A 213 16.11 4.74 -9.67
CA CYS A 213 15.45 4.31 -10.90
C CYS A 213 14.76 2.95 -10.71
N SER A 214 14.32 2.31 -11.79
CA SER A 214 13.70 0.98 -11.68
C SER A 214 14.72 -0.06 -11.28
N PRO A 215 14.39 -0.94 -10.31
CA PRO A 215 15.24 -2.07 -10.01
C PRO A 215 15.28 -3.02 -11.22
N THR A 216 16.39 -3.73 -11.37
CA THR A 216 16.62 -4.69 -12.48
C THR A 216 16.04 -6.08 -12.19
N LEU A 217 15.72 -6.36 -10.94
CA LEU A 217 15.05 -7.55 -10.44
C LEU A 217 13.96 -7.16 -9.45
N ASP A 218 13.11 -8.12 -9.11
CA ASP A 218 12.08 -7.95 -8.09
C ASP A 218 12.24 -9.01 -6.99
N ILE A 219 11.70 -8.73 -5.80
CA ILE A 219 11.73 -9.65 -4.67
C ILE A 219 10.33 -9.89 -4.14
N GLU A 220 10.03 -11.14 -3.80
CA GLU A 220 8.76 -11.54 -3.21
C GLU A 220 9.01 -12.08 -1.79
N LEU A 221 8.18 -11.67 -0.85
CA LEU A 221 8.14 -12.17 0.51
C LEU A 221 6.76 -12.80 0.78
N ASP A 222 6.51 -13.30 2.00
CA ASP A 222 5.17 -13.75 2.36
C ASP A 222 4.24 -12.54 2.56
N ASN A 223 3.12 -12.53 1.83
CA ASN A 223 2.10 -11.49 1.91
C ASN A 223 1.62 -11.32 3.36
N PHE A 224 1.57 -10.07 3.81
CA PHE A 224 1.14 -9.69 5.16
C PHE A 224 2.00 -10.28 6.29
N GLY A 225 3.26 -10.63 5.98
CA GLY A 225 4.23 -11.16 6.91
C GLY A 225 4.16 -12.66 7.14
N TYR A 226 5.21 -13.18 7.76
CA TYR A 226 5.47 -14.61 7.89
C TYR A 226 4.82 -15.18 9.15
N THR A 227 4.33 -16.42 9.04
CA THR A 227 3.99 -17.26 10.20
C THR A 227 4.88 -18.50 10.17
N LEU A 228 5.85 -18.55 11.09
CA LEU A 228 6.91 -19.57 11.09
C LEU A 228 6.91 -20.38 12.39
N LEU A 229 7.28 -21.66 12.30
CA LEU A 229 7.73 -22.45 13.43
C LEU A 229 9.09 -21.94 13.92
N GLN A 230 9.42 -22.32 15.16
CA GLN A 230 10.63 -21.86 15.85
C GLN A 230 11.96 -22.16 15.12
N GLU A 231 12.00 -23.23 14.32
CA GLU A 231 13.17 -23.68 13.54
C GLU A 231 13.00 -23.49 12.03
N GLU A 232 11.89 -22.88 11.59
CA GLU A 232 11.68 -22.60 10.17
C GLU A 232 12.54 -21.42 9.70
N PHE A 233 12.86 -21.45 8.42
CA PHE A 233 13.68 -20.44 7.79
C PHE A 233 12.84 -19.28 7.27
N PHE A 234 13.44 -18.10 7.24
CA PHE A 234 12.88 -16.97 6.51
C PHE A 234 13.29 -17.11 5.04
N GLU A 235 12.34 -17.25 4.13
CA GLU A 235 12.60 -17.36 2.68
C GLU A 235 12.12 -16.11 1.97
N MET A 236 12.91 -15.62 1.02
CA MET A 236 12.56 -14.56 0.06
C MET A 236 12.80 -15.11 -1.34
N GLU A 237 11.92 -14.82 -2.28
CA GLU A 237 12.14 -15.17 -3.69
C GLU A 237 12.65 -13.97 -4.47
N VAL A 238 13.61 -14.21 -5.36
CA VAL A 238 14.12 -13.24 -6.31
C VAL A 238 13.51 -13.57 -7.67
N LEU A 239 12.62 -12.69 -8.11
CA LEU A 239 11.99 -12.76 -9.41
C LEU A 239 12.93 -12.19 -10.47
N GLU A 240 12.81 -12.73 -11.68
CA GLU A 240 13.59 -12.29 -12.84
C GLU A 240 15.12 -12.29 -12.67
N ASN A 241 15.67 -13.18 -11.82
CA ASN A 241 17.10 -13.33 -11.58
C ASN A 241 17.88 -13.92 -12.78
N ARG A 242 17.94 -13.19 -13.90
CA ARG A 242 18.57 -13.64 -15.16
C ARG A 242 20.09 -13.69 -15.08
N ASN A 243 20.68 -12.89 -14.19
CA ASN A 243 22.12 -12.78 -14.02
C ASN A 243 22.67 -13.69 -12.89
N GLY A 244 21.79 -14.34 -12.13
CA GLY A 244 22.17 -15.13 -10.96
C GLY A 244 22.71 -14.27 -9.82
N ASP A 245 22.21 -13.05 -9.69
CA ASP A 245 22.56 -12.12 -8.63
C ASP A 245 22.21 -12.72 -7.27
N SER A 246 23.16 -12.63 -6.35
CA SER A 246 22.98 -13.04 -4.97
C SER A 246 22.47 -11.85 -4.14
N CYS A 247 21.65 -12.16 -3.13
CA CYS A 247 21.15 -11.17 -2.21
C CYS A 247 21.88 -11.24 -0.87
N TRP A 248 22.18 -10.10 -0.26
CA TRP A 248 22.78 -10.01 1.07
C TRP A 248 22.26 -8.81 1.83
N GLY A 249 22.29 -8.91 3.15
CA GLY A 249 21.80 -7.84 4.02
C GLY A 249 21.39 -8.36 5.37
N THR A 250 20.83 -7.47 6.19
CA THR A 250 20.35 -7.83 7.51
C THR A 250 19.07 -7.06 7.83
N LEU A 251 18.04 -7.78 8.25
CA LEU A 251 16.82 -7.22 8.81
C LEU A 251 16.93 -7.28 10.33
N ASN A 252 16.68 -6.16 11.00
CA ASN A 252 16.71 -6.07 12.46
C ASN A 252 15.29 -6.15 13.02
N GLY A 253 15.10 -7.05 13.98
CA GLY A 253 13.86 -7.33 14.66
C GLY A 253 13.65 -6.43 15.87
N THR A 254 12.42 -6.00 16.07
CA THR A 254 11.94 -5.31 17.28
C THR A 254 12.05 -6.18 18.55
N ASP A 255 12.19 -7.50 18.40
CA ASP A 255 12.45 -8.47 19.47
C ASP A 255 13.95 -8.63 19.80
N GLY A 256 14.83 -7.85 19.16
CA GLY A 256 16.28 -7.91 19.35
C GLY A 256 16.99 -8.99 18.53
N ARG A 257 16.26 -9.79 17.74
CA ARG A 257 16.87 -10.72 16.77
C ARG A 257 17.23 -9.98 15.49
N SER A 258 18.06 -10.60 14.66
CA SER A 258 18.25 -10.23 13.26
C SER A 258 18.08 -11.43 12.34
N ILE A 259 17.77 -11.14 11.07
CA ILE A 259 17.75 -12.09 9.95
C ILE A 259 18.85 -11.68 9.00
N ALA A 260 19.84 -12.55 8.78
CA ALA A 260 20.98 -12.28 7.92
C ALA A 260 20.90 -13.10 6.62
N PHE A 261 21.01 -12.40 5.48
CA PHE A 261 21.16 -13.02 4.17
C PHE A 261 22.64 -13.01 3.81
N ALA A 262 23.18 -14.20 3.57
CA ALA A 262 24.57 -14.35 3.16
C ALA A 262 24.69 -14.28 1.64
N ASN A 263 25.72 -13.60 1.16
CA ASN A 263 26.11 -13.60 -0.25
C ASN A 263 26.64 -15.00 -0.62
N ASN A 264 25.75 -15.95 -0.84
CA ASN A 264 26.09 -17.24 -1.41
C ASN A 264 26.07 -17.08 -2.93
N THR A 265 27.10 -17.54 -3.62
CA THR A 265 27.21 -17.46 -5.09
C THR A 265 26.27 -18.45 -5.79
N ASN A 266 25.24 -18.94 -5.10
CA ASN A 266 24.29 -19.89 -5.65
C ASN A 266 23.06 -19.10 -6.11
N ALA A 267 22.95 -18.93 -7.43
CA ALA A 267 21.88 -18.28 -8.17
C ALA A 267 20.50 -18.97 -8.03
N ALA A 268 20.08 -19.31 -6.81
CA ALA A 268 18.74 -19.79 -6.54
C ALA A 268 17.77 -18.59 -6.51
N SER A 269 16.57 -18.75 -7.08
CA SER A 269 15.50 -17.76 -6.91
C SER A 269 15.17 -17.62 -5.43
N LYS A 270 15.19 -18.71 -4.66
CA LYS A 270 14.98 -18.68 -3.22
C LYS A 270 16.23 -18.34 -2.43
N GLN A 271 16.13 -17.28 -1.64
CA GLN A 271 17.15 -16.79 -0.72
C GLN A 271 16.72 -17.05 0.72
N VAL A 272 17.61 -17.65 1.50
CA VAL A 272 17.31 -18.07 2.88
C VAL A 272 18.01 -17.14 3.86
N GLY A 273 17.23 -16.49 4.72
CA GLY A 273 17.68 -15.66 5.83
C GLY A 273 17.87 -16.49 7.11
N ALA A 274 19.03 -16.34 7.74
CA ALA A 274 19.33 -17.01 9.01
C ALA A 274 18.99 -16.11 10.20
N PHE A 275 18.16 -16.60 11.12
CA PHE A 275 17.92 -15.92 12.40
C PHE A 275 19.16 -15.98 13.30
N SER A 276 19.49 -14.85 13.92
CA SER A 276 20.57 -14.74 14.93
C SER A 276 20.37 -15.60 16.18
N SER A 277 19.11 -15.89 16.54
CA SER A 277 18.73 -16.71 17.68
C SER A 277 17.31 -17.24 17.51
N ILE A 278 16.96 -18.23 18.32
CA ILE A 278 15.68 -18.90 18.33
C ILE A 278 14.56 -17.92 18.72
N GLY A 279 13.43 -17.95 18.00
CA GLY A 279 12.26 -17.12 18.27
C GLY A 279 11.48 -17.54 19.51
N MET A 280 10.81 -16.58 20.16
CA MET A 280 9.87 -16.87 21.24
C MET A 280 8.56 -17.37 20.64
N ILE A 281 8.04 -18.50 21.15
CA ILE A 281 6.73 -19.02 20.74
C ILE A 281 5.63 -18.03 21.15
N ASP A 282 4.61 -17.91 20.30
CA ASP A 282 3.46 -17.02 20.46
C ASP A 282 3.87 -15.54 20.53
N SER A 283 4.83 -15.17 19.69
CA SER A 283 5.32 -13.79 19.57
C SER A 283 5.28 -13.30 18.12
N THR A 284 5.05 -11.99 17.95
CA THR A 284 5.15 -11.30 16.67
C THR A 284 6.17 -10.18 16.79
N ALA A 285 7.10 -10.11 15.85
CA ALA A 285 8.09 -9.06 15.77
C ALA A 285 8.15 -8.47 14.36
N THR A 286 8.33 -7.15 14.28
CA THR A 286 8.64 -6.46 13.02
C THR A 286 10.13 -6.52 12.74
N PHE A 287 10.50 -6.91 11.53
CA PHE A 287 11.86 -6.92 11.01
C PHE A 287 12.00 -5.89 9.89
N SER A 288 13.03 -5.04 9.98
CA SER A 288 13.28 -4.02 8.97
C SER A 288 14.76 -3.84 8.65
N GLY A 289 15.08 -3.52 7.41
CA GLY A 289 16.45 -3.31 6.96
C GLY A 289 16.54 -3.22 5.44
N HIS A 290 17.77 -3.24 4.93
CA HIS A 290 18.03 -3.21 3.50
C HIS A 290 18.60 -4.54 3.05
N ILE A 291 18.06 -5.09 1.95
CA ILE A 291 18.60 -6.23 1.24
C ILE A 291 19.12 -5.74 -0.10
N GLN A 292 20.38 -6.03 -0.37
CA GLN A 292 21.02 -5.72 -1.64
C GLN A 292 21.09 -6.98 -2.50
N CYS A 293 20.60 -6.91 -3.73
CA CYS A 293 20.66 -7.98 -4.72
C CYS A 293 21.37 -7.42 -5.96
N GLY A 294 22.61 -7.84 -6.20
CA GLY A 294 23.44 -7.22 -7.24
C GLY A 294 23.63 -5.71 -7.00
N ASN A 295 23.08 -4.88 -7.89
CA ASN A 295 23.10 -3.42 -7.76
C ASN A 295 21.83 -2.83 -7.15
N ASP A 296 20.76 -3.62 -7.03
CA ASP A 296 19.48 -3.18 -6.52
C ASP A 296 19.45 -3.26 -4.99
N VAL A 297 18.80 -2.30 -4.36
CA VAL A 297 18.66 -2.22 -2.90
C VAL A 297 17.19 -2.08 -2.56
N PHE A 298 16.69 -3.02 -1.77
CA PHE A 298 15.32 -3.08 -1.30
C PHE A 298 15.26 -2.72 0.18
N ASP A 299 14.49 -1.69 0.52
CA ASP A 299 14.13 -1.39 1.89
C ASP A 299 12.92 -2.25 2.27
N ILE A 300 13.11 -3.16 3.22
CA ILE A 300 12.09 -4.13 3.65
C ILE A 300 11.66 -3.82 5.07
N LYS A 301 10.35 -3.91 5.32
CA LYS A 301 9.73 -3.89 6.65
C LYS A 301 8.57 -4.88 6.70
N THR A 302 8.80 -6.05 7.27
CA THR A 302 7.80 -7.12 7.37
C THR A 302 7.62 -7.60 8.81
N THR A 303 6.63 -8.46 9.07
CA THR A 303 6.42 -9.07 10.38
C THR A 303 6.68 -10.57 10.33
N VAL A 304 7.16 -11.11 11.45
CA VAL A 304 7.32 -12.56 11.65
C VAL A 304 6.58 -12.93 12.92
N THR A 305 5.60 -13.82 12.80
CA THR A 305 4.90 -14.45 13.91
C THR A 305 5.48 -15.84 14.13
N THR A 306 6.07 -16.08 15.29
CA THR A 306 6.63 -17.38 15.66
C THR A 306 5.60 -18.17 16.46
N VAL A 307 5.21 -19.35 15.97
CA VAL A 307 4.21 -20.22 16.58
C VAL A 307 4.82 -21.57 16.99
N GLY A 308 4.21 -22.23 17.97
CA GLY A 308 4.67 -23.56 18.43
C GLY A 308 4.19 -24.71 17.54
N THR A 309 3.06 -24.51 16.86
CA THR A 309 2.45 -25.48 15.94
C THR A 309 1.65 -24.75 14.88
N ILE A 310 1.75 -25.18 13.63
CA ILE A 310 0.87 -24.75 12.54
C ILE A 310 -0.14 -25.89 12.32
N PRO A 311 -1.46 -25.68 12.46
CA PRO A 311 -2.45 -26.67 12.10
C PRO A 311 -2.29 -27.04 10.62
N LEU A 312 -2.21 -28.33 10.31
CA LEU A 312 -2.31 -28.79 8.92
C LEU A 312 -3.74 -28.47 8.46
N GLY A 313 -3.88 -27.63 7.44
CA GLY A 313 -5.18 -27.34 6.82
C GLY A 313 -5.83 -28.64 6.33
N GLU A 314 -7.14 -28.77 6.55
CA GLU A 314 -7.96 -29.84 5.94
C GLU A 314 -8.07 -29.68 4.42
#